data_AF-X1EWY8-F1
#
_entry.id   AF-X1EWY8-F1
#
_cell.length_a   1.000
_cell.length_b   1.000
_cell.length_c   1.000
_cell.angle_alpha   90.00
_cell.angle_beta   90.00
_cell.angle_gamma   90.00
#
_symmetry.space_group_name_H-M   'P 1'
#
loop_
_entity.id
_entity.type
_entity.pdbx_description
1 polymer ?
#
loop_
_entity_poly.entity_id
_entity_poly.type
_entity_poly.pdbx_seq_one_letter_code
_entity_poly.pdbx_strand_id
1 'polypeptide(L)' 'GQFDLNRVGKYTTWIELQMGSQDNPVIVARYIGDLCTVSALEYKGTIITKELEYDSTRGDIPVL' A
#
# COMPACT_ATOMS: atom_id res chain seq x y z
N GLY A 1 -9.78 -12.17 14.12
CA GLY A 1 -10.03 -10.72 14.21
C GLY A 1 -9.92 -10.14 12.83
N GLN A 2 -10.84 -9.27 12.42
CA GLN A 2 -10.84 -8.63 11.11
C GLN A 2 -10.29 -7.21 11.26
N PHE A 3 -9.25 -6.88 10.51
CA PHE A 3 -8.73 -5.51 10.45
C PHE A 3 -9.43 -4.79 9.31
N ASP A 4 -10.22 -3.76 9.63
CA ASP A 4 -10.88 -2.92 8.64
C ASP A 4 -9.90 -1.84 8.14
N LEU A 5 -9.43 -2.01 6.90
CA LEU A 5 -8.53 -1.07 6.23
C LEU A 5 -9.19 0.29 5.93
N ASN A 6 -10.52 0.39 6.02
CA ASN A 6 -11.27 1.62 5.73
C ASN A 6 -11.62 2.43 6.99
N ARG A 7 -11.28 1.93 8.18
CA ARG A 7 -11.57 2.66 9.41
C ARG A 7 -10.79 3.98 9.43
N VAL A 8 -11.48 5.08 9.65
CA VAL A 8 -10.85 6.42 9.76
C VAL A 8 -9.89 6.45 10.95
N GLY A 9 -8.71 7.01 10.75
CA GLY A 9 -7.70 7.13 11.80
C GLY A 9 -6.27 7.20 11.29
N LYS A 10 -5.36 7.44 12.23
CA LYS A 10 -3.91 7.39 12.00
C LYS A 10 -3.41 5.97 12.26
N TYR A 11 -2.68 5.41 11.30
CA TYR A 11 -2.10 4.09 11.38
C TYR A 11 -0.58 4.19 11.46
N THR A 12 -0.01 3.48 12.41
CA THR A 12 1.44 3.33 12.58
C THR A 12 1.84 1.90 12.24
N THR A 13 3.07 1.71 11.80
CA THR A 13 3.64 0.39 11.52
C THR A 13 4.84 0.11 12.42
N TRP A 14 4.99 -1.15 12.78
CA TRP A 14 6.14 -1.72 13.46
C TRP A 14 6.69 -2.83 12.58
N ILE A 15 7.87 -2.62 12.01
CA ILE A 15 8.51 -3.55 11.08
C ILE A 15 9.87 -3.93 11.65
N GLU A 16 10.13 -5.23 11.72
CA GLU A 16 11.43 -5.78 12.13
C GLU A 16 11.98 -6.66 11.03
N LEU A 17 13.24 -6.44 10.69
CA LEU A 17 14.02 -7.39 9.90
C LEU A 17 14.73 -8.32 10.85
N GLN A 18 14.36 -9.60 10.80
CA GLN A 18 14.97 -10.67 11.59
C GLN A 18 15.84 -11.54 10.68
N MET A 19 17.07 -11.82 11.11
CA MET A 19 18.01 -12.70 10.42
C MET A 19 18.57 -13.75 11.38
N GLY A 20 19.00 -14.90 10.87
CA GLY A 20 19.53 -16.01 11.67
C GLY A 20 18.65 -17.26 11.57
N SER A 21 18.78 -18.15 12.57
CA SER A 21 17.96 -19.36 12.63
C SER A 21 16.55 -19.05 13.13
N GLN A 22 15.58 -19.87 12.74
CA GLN A 22 14.20 -19.74 13.18
C GLN A 22 14.05 -19.85 14.71
N ASP A 23 14.91 -20.65 15.35
CA ASP A 23 14.89 -20.85 16.81
C ASP A 23 15.54 -19.70 17.59
N ASN A 24 16.39 -18.90 16.93
CA ASN A 24 17.07 -17.77 17.55
C ASN A 24 17.30 -16.63 16.54
N PRO A 25 16.24 -15.95 16.09
CA PRO A 25 16.37 -14.83 15.18
C PRO A 25 16.95 -13.60 15.89
N VAL A 26 17.76 -12.84 15.17
CA VAL A 26 18.31 -11.55 15.61
C VAL A 26 17.65 -10.43 14.82
N ILE A 27 17.17 -9.40 15.53
CA ILE A 27 16.65 -8.19 14.90
C ILE A 27 17.83 -7.33 14.46
N VAL A 28 17.96 -7.14 13.16
CA VAL A 28 19.09 -6.38 12.55
C VAL A 28 18.67 -5.02 12.02
N ALA A 29 17.36 -4.82 11.80
CA ALA A 29 16.80 -3.52 11.48
C ALA A 29 15.39 -3.42 12.05
N ARG A 30 15.00 -2.20 12.42
CA ARG A 30 13.67 -1.89 12.92
C ARG A 30 13.21 -0.56 12.35
N TYR A 31 11.96 -0.51 11.92
CA TYR A 31 11.26 0.72 11.56
C TYR A 31 9.99 0.83 12.39
N ILE A 32 9.85 1.95 13.09
CA ILE A 32 8.63 2.34 13.79
C ILE A 32 8.26 3.71 13.26
N GLY A 33 7.08 3.83 12.68
CA GLY A 33 6.66 5.11 12.10
C GLY A 33 5.23 5.11 11.63
N ASP A 34 4.85 6.22 11.02
CA ASP A 34 3.54 6.40 10.42
C ASP A 34 3.44 5.58 9.13
N LEU A 35 2.34 4.85 8.98
CA LEU A 35 2.00 4.13 7.76
C LEU A 35 1.14 5.01 6.86
N CYS A 36 -0.02 5.44 7.37
CA CYS A 36 -0.94 6.32 6.67
C CYS A 36 -1.94 6.96 7.63
N THR A 37 -2.68 7.95 7.14
CA THR A 37 -3.88 8.46 7.81
C THR A 37 -5.06 8.26 6.87
N VAL A 38 -6.04 7.48 7.30
CA VAL A 38 -7.31 7.32 6.58
C VAL A 38 -8.24 8.43 7.04
N SER A 39 -8.49 9.38 6.15
CA SER A 39 -9.53 10.39 6.35
C SER A 39 -10.87 9.87 5.82
N ALA A 40 -11.97 10.34 6.41
CA ALA A 40 -13.28 10.16 5.80
C ALA A 40 -13.25 10.77 4.39
N LEU A 41 -13.72 10.03 3.39
CA LEU A 41 -13.90 10.59 2.05
C LEU A 41 -15.03 11.64 2.12
N GLU A 42 -14.67 12.90 1.92
CA GLU A 42 -15.65 13.96 1.71
C GLU A 42 -16.18 13.82 0.28
N TYR A 43 -17.24 13.03 0.09
CA TYR A 43 -17.90 12.93 -1.21
C TYR A 43 -18.67 14.24 -1.47
N LYS A 44 -18.02 15.23 -2.09
CA LYS A 44 -18.66 16.47 -2.57
C LYS A 44 -19.57 16.28 -3.81
N GLY A 45 -20.22 15.13 -3.92
CA GLY A 45 -21.16 14.83 -5.00
C GLY A 45 -20.68 13.70 -5.92
N THR A 46 -21.69 12.90 -6.30
CA THR A 46 -21.83 11.88 -7.33
C THR A 46 -20.56 11.33 -7.99
N ILE A 47 -20.39 10.01 -7.83
CA ILE A 47 -19.45 9.12 -8.53
C ILE A 47 -19.26 9.55 -10.01
N ILE A 48 -18.05 9.97 -10.37
CA ILE A 48 -17.59 10.00 -11.76
C ILE A 48 -16.88 8.67 -12.02
N THR A 49 -17.59 7.75 -12.67
CA THR A 49 -17.06 6.49 -13.19
C THR A 49 -15.77 6.77 -13.97
N LYS A 50 -14.64 6.18 -13.56
CA LYS A 50 -13.38 6.24 -14.30
C LYS A 50 -13.21 4.92 -15.05
N GLU A 51 -13.72 4.87 -16.27
CA GLU A 51 -13.44 3.79 -17.22
C GLU A 51 -12.07 4.04 -17.85
N LEU A 52 -11.23 3.00 -17.92
CA LEU A 52 -9.99 3.01 -18.71
C LEU A 52 -10.25 2.18 -19.97
N GLU A 53 -10.39 2.86 -21.11
CA GLU A 53 -10.52 2.21 -22.41
C GLU A 53 -9.12 1.83 -22.92
N TYR A 54 -8.92 0.54 -23.25
CA TYR A 54 -7.68 0.06 -23.84
C TYR A 54 -7.69 0.37 -25.34
N ASP A 55 -6.83 1.30 -25.79
CA ASP A 55 -6.78 1.73 -27.19
C ASP A 55 -6.15 0.71 -28.16
N SER A 56 -5.62 -0.40 -27.64
CA SER A 56 -4.95 -1.48 -28.38
C SER A 56 -3.81 -1.07 -29.32
N THR A 57 -3.42 0.20 -29.34
CA THR A 57 -2.37 0.69 -30.21
C THR A 57 -1.03 0.20 -29.68
N ARG A 58 -0.35 -0.62 -30.48
CA ARG A 58 0.96 -1.16 -30.16
C ARG A 58 2.00 -0.35 -30.92
N GLY A 59 2.74 0.50 -30.21
CA GLY A 59 3.92 1.15 -30.78
C GLY A 59 5.01 0.12 -31.06
N ASP A 60 5.71 0.26 -32.18
CA ASP A 60 6.90 -0.54 -32.45
C ASP A 60 7.97 -0.23 -31.41
N ILE A 61 8.52 -1.27 -30.77
CA ILE A 61 9.71 -1.16 -29.92
C ILE A 61 10.91 -1.24 -30.86
N PRO A 62 11.68 -0.17 -31.09
CA PRO A 62 12.88 -0.26 -31.90
C PRO A 62 13.93 -1.08 -31.16
N VAL A 63 14.35 -2.20 -31.77
CA VAL A 63 15.57 -2.92 -31.38
C VAL A 63 16.71 -2.31 -32.19
N LEU A 64 17.64 -1.65 -31.48
CA LEU A 64 18.94 -1.24 -32.04
C LEU A 64 19.89 -2.44 -32.10
#